data_AF-A0A2W4KYS4-F1
#
_entry.id   AF-A0A2W4KYS4-F1
#
_cell.length_a   1.000
_cell.length_b   1.000
_cell.length_c   1.000
_cell.angle_alpha   90.00
_cell.angle_beta   90.00
_cell.angle_gamma   90.00
#
_symmetry.space_group_name_H-M   'P 1'
#
loop_
_entity.id
_entity.type
_entity.pdbx_description
1 polymer ?
#
loop_
_entity_poly.entity_id
_entity_poly.type
_entity_poly.pdbx_seq_one_letter_code
_entity_poly.pdbx_strand_id
1 'polypeptide(L)'
;LLGERLSSLGKSQDLLVQQNWQGVSINDLIAVQLKAFIDAAEPRVSTSGPPVTVNAEAAQNIGMALHELATNASKHGALSVPKGHVFITWEWHEPQPGERHLRLRWSESGGPPVKPPERKGFGHAVVERLVAASLRGKATLDWRCEGVVWTLDVPESSLAERTLDPA
;
A
#
# COMPACT_ATOMS: atom_id res chain seq x y z
N LEU A 1 19.91 -12.95 -4.80
CA LEU A 1 19.17 -12.17 -3.77
C LEU A 1 19.06 -10.67 -4.08
N LEU A 2 19.97 -10.05 -4.85
CA LEU A 2 19.76 -8.71 -5.45
C LEU A 2 18.98 -8.75 -6.79
N GLY A 3 19.07 -9.86 -7.54
CA GLY A 3 18.47 -9.99 -8.88
C GLY A 3 16.94 -10.10 -8.90
N GLU A 4 16.30 -10.73 -7.91
CA GLU A 4 14.84 -10.86 -7.87
C GLU A 4 14.13 -9.53 -7.59
N ARG A 5 14.78 -8.63 -6.82
CA ARG A 5 14.26 -7.29 -6.54
C ARG A 5 14.39 -6.31 -7.71
N LEU A 6 15.42 -6.47 -8.54
CA LEU A 6 15.50 -5.71 -9.80
C LEU A 6 14.35 -6.06 -10.74
N SER A 7 13.83 -7.29 -10.69
CA SER A 7 12.65 -7.70 -11.48
C SER A 7 11.32 -7.19 -10.92
N SER A 8 11.21 -7.02 -9.60
CA SER A 8 10.03 -6.44 -8.93
C SER A 8 9.86 -4.95 -9.25
N LEU A 9 10.96 -4.21 -9.34
CA LEU A 9 10.99 -2.84 -9.88
C LEU A 9 10.46 -2.78 -11.34
N GLY A 10 10.71 -3.81 -12.15
CA GLY A 10 10.28 -3.89 -13.55
C GLY A 10 8.76 -4.02 -13.74
N LYS A 11 8.05 -4.78 -12.90
CA LYS A 11 6.59 -4.96 -13.05
C LYS A 11 5.78 -3.71 -12.68
N SER A 12 6.26 -2.91 -11.73
CA SER A 12 5.68 -1.60 -11.46
C SER A 12 6.06 -0.58 -12.55
N GLN A 13 7.21 -0.74 -13.22
CA GLN A 13 7.56 0.05 -14.40
C GLN A 13 6.64 -0.23 -15.60
N ASP A 14 6.19 -1.47 -15.82
CA ASP A 14 5.29 -1.79 -16.95
C ASP A 14 3.92 -1.09 -16.84
N LEU A 15 3.39 -0.92 -15.62
CA LEU A 15 2.18 -0.12 -15.37
C LEU A 15 2.40 1.37 -15.65
N LEU A 16 3.57 1.90 -15.28
CA LEU A 16 3.93 3.29 -15.55
C LEU A 16 4.12 3.56 -17.06
N VAL A 17 4.59 2.55 -17.81
CA VAL A 17 4.77 2.66 -19.27
C VAL A 17 3.43 2.61 -20.04
N GLN A 18 2.40 1.94 -19.49
CA GLN A 18 1.11 1.82 -20.18
C GLN A 18 0.12 2.97 -19.93
N GLN A 19 0.26 3.75 -18.85
CA GLN A 19 -0.71 4.78 -18.46
C GLN A 19 -0.28 6.24 -18.72
N ASN A 20 0.59 6.45 -19.71
CA ASN A 20 0.75 7.70 -20.46
C ASN A 20 0.32 8.98 -19.69
N TRP A 21 1.03 9.30 -18.60
CA TRP A 21 0.94 10.58 -17.87
C TRP A 21 -0.41 10.92 -17.18
N GLN A 22 -1.37 10.00 -17.01
CA GLN A 22 -2.69 10.34 -16.43
C GLN A 22 -2.87 9.99 -14.93
N GLY A 23 -1.82 9.50 -14.26
CA GLY A 23 -1.91 9.02 -12.88
C GLY A 23 -2.59 7.66 -12.77
N VAL A 24 -2.50 7.03 -11.59
CA VAL A 24 -2.94 5.65 -11.34
C VAL A 24 -4.04 5.63 -10.29
N SER A 25 -5.13 4.92 -10.55
CA SER A 25 -6.20 4.68 -9.58
C SER A 25 -5.71 3.83 -8.40
N ILE A 26 -6.04 4.21 -7.16
CA ILE A 26 -5.74 3.39 -5.97
C ILE A 26 -6.36 2.00 -6.07
N ASN A 27 -7.58 1.89 -6.61
CA ASN A 27 -8.23 0.58 -6.84
C ASN A 27 -7.41 -0.30 -7.78
N ASP A 28 -6.97 0.26 -8.91
CA ASP A 28 -6.21 -0.49 -9.92
C ASP A 28 -4.84 -0.90 -9.35
N LEU A 29 -4.21 0.01 -8.59
CA LEU A 29 -2.94 -0.26 -7.92
C LEU A 29 -3.07 -1.43 -6.94
N ILE A 30 -4.12 -1.45 -6.10
CA ILE A 30 -4.40 -2.55 -5.19
C ILE A 30 -4.64 -3.85 -5.98
N ALA A 31 -5.49 -3.81 -7.00
CA ALA A 31 -5.82 -4.99 -7.80
C ALA A 31 -4.57 -5.61 -8.44
N VAL A 32 -3.68 -4.80 -9.01
CA VAL A 32 -2.45 -5.31 -9.64
C VAL A 32 -1.48 -5.87 -8.61
N GLN A 33 -1.24 -5.18 -7.50
CA GLN A 33 -0.28 -5.63 -6.50
C GLN A 33 -0.72 -6.91 -5.77
N LEU A 34 -2.03 -7.08 -5.59
CA LEU A 34 -2.57 -8.23 -4.87
C LEU A 34 -2.90 -9.42 -5.78
N LYS A 35 -2.89 -9.25 -7.11
CA LYS A 35 -3.26 -10.28 -8.10
C LYS A 35 -2.57 -11.62 -7.89
N ALA A 36 -1.32 -11.64 -7.46
CA ALA A 36 -0.55 -12.88 -7.23
C ALA A 36 -0.87 -13.59 -5.91
N PHE A 37 -1.61 -12.95 -5.00
CA PHE A 37 -1.86 -13.41 -3.63
C PHE A 37 -3.34 -13.74 -3.38
N ILE A 38 -4.22 -13.38 -4.30
CA ILE A 38 -5.67 -13.59 -4.20
C ILE A 38 -6.12 -14.63 -5.21
N ASP A 39 -6.98 -15.54 -4.76
CA ASP A 39 -7.72 -16.43 -5.66
C ASP A 39 -9.05 -15.77 -6.01
N ALA A 40 -9.39 -15.73 -7.29
CA ALA A 40 -10.67 -15.19 -7.74
C ALA A 40 -11.87 -16.00 -7.22
N ALA A 41 -11.67 -17.27 -6.85
CA ALA A 41 -12.70 -18.14 -6.30
C ALA A 41 -12.97 -17.91 -4.80
N GLU A 42 -12.02 -17.32 -4.07
CA GLU A 42 -12.11 -17.09 -2.62
C GLU A 42 -11.75 -15.64 -2.28
N PRO A 43 -12.74 -14.72 -2.23
CA PRO A 43 -12.48 -13.31 -1.96
C PRO A 43 -12.08 -13.07 -0.50
N ARG A 44 -10.79 -13.23 -0.20
CA ARG A 44 -10.17 -12.99 1.11
C ARG A 44 -9.63 -11.56 1.27
N VAL A 45 -9.90 -10.69 0.29
CA VAL A 45 -9.49 -9.28 0.28
C VAL A 45 -10.69 -8.41 -0.04
N SER A 46 -10.93 -7.42 0.81
CA SER A 46 -11.99 -6.43 0.67
C SER A 46 -11.39 -5.03 0.54
N THR A 47 -11.82 -4.29 -0.47
CA THR A 47 -11.34 -2.92 -0.74
C THR A 47 -12.49 -1.93 -0.65
N SER A 48 -12.30 -0.78 0.00
CA SER A 48 -13.33 0.26 0.10
C SER A 48 -12.75 1.66 0.20
N GLY A 49 -13.22 2.57 -0.64
CA GLY A 49 -12.87 3.98 -0.57
C GLY A 49 -13.37 4.76 -1.79
N PRO A 50 -13.27 6.11 -1.76
CA PRO A 50 -13.70 6.95 -2.88
C PRO A 50 -12.75 6.80 -4.09
N PRO A 51 -13.15 7.18 -5.30
CA PRO A 51 -12.24 7.26 -6.43
C PRO A 51 -11.07 8.21 -6.11
N VAL A 52 -9.84 7.72 -6.24
CA VAL A 52 -8.60 8.47 -6.02
C VAL A 52 -7.58 8.06 -7.06
N THR A 53 -7.04 9.06 -7.75
CA THR A 53 -5.94 8.92 -8.71
C THR A 53 -4.70 9.56 -8.11
N VAL A 54 -3.56 8.88 -8.20
CA VAL A 54 -2.28 9.35 -7.67
C VAL A 54 -1.24 9.48 -8.77
N ASN A 55 -0.30 10.41 -8.62
CA ASN A 55 0.83 10.57 -9.53
C ASN A 55 1.73 9.31 -9.54
N ALA A 56 2.65 9.24 -10.50
CA ALA A 56 3.54 8.09 -10.69
C ALA A 56 4.40 7.77 -9.45
N GLU A 57 4.93 8.79 -8.78
CA GLU A 57 5.77 8.62 -7.58
C GLU A 57 4.97 8.01 -6.43
N ALA A 58 3.76 8.51 -6.19
CA ALA A 58 2.84 7.97 -5.19
C ALA A 58 2.40 6.56 -5.54
N ALA A 59 2.07 6.28 -6.80
CA ALA A 59 1.71 4.94 -7.26
C ALA A 59 2.83 3.93 -7.00
N GLN A 60 4.08 4.30 -7.31
CA GLN A 60 5.24 3.44 -7.09
C GLN A 60 5.45 3.13 -5.60
N ASN A 61 5.45 4.18 -4.76
CA ASN A 61 5.70 4.03 -3.33
C ASN A 61 4.58 3.24 -2.62
N ILE A 62 3.31 3.59 -2.88
CA ILE A 62 2.16 2.88 -2.33
C ILE A 62 2.15 1.43 -2.83
N GLY A 63 2.42 1.22 -4.12
CA GLY A 63 2.48 -0.11 -4.72
C GLY A 63 3.52 -1.02 -4.06
N MET A 64 4.71 -0.49 -3.77
CA MET A 64 5.74 -1.23 -3.04
C MET A 64 5.29 -1.60 -1.62
N ALA A 65 4.67 -0.68 -0.87
CA ALA A 65 4.15 -1.01 0.46
C ALA A 65 3.09 -2.12 0.40
N LEU A 66 2.13 -2.01 -0.54
CA LEU A 66 1.08 -3.02 -0.72
C LEU A 66 1.66 -4.38 -1.09
N HIS A 67 2.68 -4.43 -1.95
CA HIS A 67 3.35 -5.67 -2.33
C HIS A 67 4.04 -6.36 -1.15
N GLU A 68 4.77 -5.60 -0.34
CA GLU A 68 5.46 -6.11 0.85
C GLU A 68 4.45 -6.57 1.91
N LEU A 69 3.37 -5.82 2.13
CA LEU A 69 2.26 -6.20 3.01
C LEU A 69 1.60 -7.51 2.55
N ALA A 70 1.26 -7.64 1.27
CA ALA A 70 0.67 -8.85 0.71
C ALA A 70 1.62 -10.07 0.81
N THR A 71 2.91 -9.86 0.56
CA THR A 71 3.94 -10.89 0.75
C THR A 71 3.99 -11.36 2.20
N ASN A 72 3.96 -10.44 3.16
CA ASN A 72 3.97 -10.79 4.59
C ASN A 72 2.68 -11.51 5.00
N ALA A 73 1.53 -11.02 4.56
CA ALA A 73 0.24 -11.64 4.84
C ALA A 73 0.17 -13.08 4.30
N SER A 74 0.70 -13.34 3.09
CA SER A 74 0.69 -14.69 2.49
C SER A 74 1.65 -15.66 3.17
N LYS A 75 2.78 -15.19 3.69
CA LYS A 75 3.78 -16.05 4.34
C LYS A 75 3.52 -16.26 5.83
N HIS A 76 2.99 -15.24 6.51
CA HIS A 76 3.01 -15.16 7.97
C HIS A 76 1.71 -14.64 8.58
N GLY A 77 0.81 -14.06 7.78
CA GLY A 77 -0.36 -13.33 8.28
C GLY A 77 -1.69 -13.90 7.77
N ALA A 78 -2.67 -13.03 7.58
CA ALA A 78 -4.04 -13.42 7.25
C ALA A 78 -4.15 -14.30 5.98
N LEU A 79 -3.40 -13.99 4.92
CA LEU A 79 -3.52 -14.74 3.66
C LEU A 79 -2.83 -16.12 3.70
N SER A 80 -2.08 -16.43 4.76
CA SER A 80 -1.42 -17.74 4.95
C SER A 80 -2.39 -18.86 5.38
N VAL A 81 -3.61 -18.51 5.81
CA VAL A 81 -4.62 -19.47 6.26
C VAL A 81 -5.97 -19.24 5.56
N PRO A 82 -6.81 -20.27 5.38
CA PRO A 82 -8.08 -20.13 4.66
C PRO A 82 -9.08 -19.16 5.30
N LYS A 83 -9.02 -18.98 6.63
CA LYS A 83 -9.96 -18.12 7.37
C LYS A 83 -9.55 -16.64 7.41
N GLY A 84 -8.33 -16.31 6.99
CA GLY A 84 -7.83 -14.96 7.15
C GLY A 84 -8.30 -14.03 6.03
N HIS A 85 -8.44 -12.77 6.40
CA HIS A 85 -8.96 -11.71 5.56
C HIS A 85 -8.08 -10.46 5.65
N VAL A 86 -7.97 -9.74 4.53
CA VAL A 86 -7.35 -8.42 4.44
C VAL A 86 -8.41 -7.40 4.07
N PHE A 87 -8.44 -6.30 4.82
CA PHE A 87 -9.27 -5.14 4.53
C PHE A 87 -8.36 -3.98 4.16
N ILE A 88 -8.60 -3.40 2.98
CA ILE A 88 -7.88 -2.23 2.50
C ILE A 88 -8.89 -1.11 2.33
N THR A 89 -8.76 -0.06 3.14
CA THR A 89 -9.68 1.07 3.11
C THR A 89 -8.93 2.36 2.89
N TRP A 90 -9.51 3.29 2.14
CA TRP A 90 -8.98 4.65 2.07
C TRP A 90 -10.07 5.69 2.11
N GLU A 91 -9.72 6.85 2.66
CA GLU A 91 -10.63 7.98 2.84
C GLU A 91 -9.88 9.30 2.77
N TRP A 92 -10.58 10.34 2.33
CA TRP A 92 -10.12 11.71 2.48
C TRP A 92 -10.52 12.24 3.84
N HIS A 93 -9.62 12.95 4.50
CA HIS A 93 -9.89 13.60 5.78
C HIS A 93 -9.02 14.86 5.93
N GLU A 94 -9.32 15.67 6.93
CA GLU A 94 -8.59 16.89 7.24
C GLU A 94 -8.03 16.81 8.67
N PRO A 95 -6.77 16.36 8.86
CA PRO A 95 -6.12 16.38 10.18
C PRO A 95 -6.03 17.79 10.78
N GLN A 96 -5.97 18.82 9.94
CA GLN A 96 -6.05 20.23 10.32
C GLN A 96 -6.87 21.00 9.28
N PRO A 97 -7.49 22.14 9.63
CA PRO A 97 -8.27 22.94 8.69
C PRO A 97 -7.45 23.32 7.44
N GLY A 98 -7.93 22.91 6.27
CA GLY A 98 -7.26 23.18 4.98
C GLY A 98 -6.11 22.22 4.64
N GLU A 99 -5.77 21.26 5.50
CA GLU A 99 -4.80 20.21 5.21
C GLU A 99 -5.52 18.92 4.82
N ARG A 100 -5.92 18.80 3.55
CA ARG A 100 -6.59 17.58 3.06
C ARG A 100 -5.58 16.44 2.85
N HIS A 101 -5.87 15.31 3.46
CA HIS A 101 -5.00 14.12 3.47
C HIS A 101 -5.77 12.88 3.04
N LEU A 102 -5.08 11.99 2.32
CA LEU A 102 -5.54 10.63 2.08
C LEU A 102 -5.02 9.73 3.20
N ARG A 103 -5.92 9.02 3.86
CA ARG A 103 -5.58 7.93 4.76
C ARG A 103 -5.85 6.60 4.08
N LEU A 104 -4.80 5.80 3.87
CA LEU A 104 -4.88 4.43 3.38
C LEU A 104 -4.55 3.47 4.52
N ARG A 105 -5.41 2.48 4.75
CA ARG A 105 -5.29 1.52 5.84
C ARG A 105 -5.38 0.09 5.34
N TRP A 106 -4.41 -0.72 5.74
CA TRP A 106 -4.40 -2.18 5.61
C TRP A 106 -4.68 -2.80 6.98
N SER A 107 -5.58 -3.77 7.05
CA SER A 107 -5.93 -4.47 8.28
C SER A 107 -6.08 -5.96 8.01
N GLU A 108 -5.36 -6.78 8.76
CA GLU A 108 -5.49 -8.22 8.73
C GLU A 108 -6.42 -8.71 9.84
N SER A 109 -7.15 -9.79 9.59
CA SER A 109 -7.91 -10.51 10.60
C SER A 109 -8.03 -11.99 10.27
N GLY A 110 -8.38 -12.82 11.26
CA GLY A 110 -8.59 -14.26 11.08
C GLY A 110 -7.33 -15.05 10.71
N GLY A 111 -6.17 -14.40 10.77
CA GLY A 111 -4.85 -14.99 10.56
C GLY A 111 -4.30 -15.69 11.81
N PRO A 112 -3.11 -16.30 11.71
CA PRO A 112 -2.39 -16.79 12.88
C PRO A 112 -1.98 -15.62 13.81
N PRO A 113 -1.73 -15.88 15.10
CA PRO A 113 -1.28 -14.86 16.03
C PRO A 113 -0.01 -14.17 15.55
N VAL A 114 -0.10 -12.86 15.37
CA VAL A 114 1.03 -12.05 14.87
C VAL A 114 1.89 -11.59 16.06
N LYS A 115 3.21 -11.67 15.89
CA LYS A 115 4.19 -11.09 16.82
C LYS A 115 5.08 -10.09 16.08
N PRO A 116 5.52 -9.00 16.74
CA PRO A 116 6.52 -8.12 16.16
C PRO A 116 7.77 -8.92 15.75
N PRO A 117 8.34 -8.67 14.55
CA PRO A 117 9.52 -9.39 14.12
C PRO A 117 10.72 -9.02 14.99
N GLU A 118 11.50 -10.02 15.41
CA GLU A 118 12.74 -9.80 16.17
C GLU A 118 13.79 -9.03 15.36
N ARG A 119 13.73 -9.09 14.03
CA ARG A 119 14.60 -8.36 13.10
C ARG A 119 13.77 -7.54 12.12
N LYS A 120 13.96 -6.22 12.14
CA LYS A 120 13.37 -5.31 11.14
C LYS A 120 14.16 -5.41 9.84
N GLY A 121 13.64 -6.17 8.87
CA GLY A 121 14.20 -6.28 7.52
C GLY A 121 13.80 -5.12 6.61
N PHE A 122 14.23 -5.18 5.35
CA PHE A 122 13.96 -4.13 4.36
C PHE A 122 12.47 -3.86 4.11
N GLY A 123 11.62 -4.91 4.03
CA GLY A 123 10.17 -4.72 3.83
C GLY A 123 9.52 -3.93 4.97
N HIS A 124 10.03 -4.11 6.20
CA HIS A 124 9.62 -3.32 7.37
C HIS A 124 10.05 -1.84 7.22
N ALA A 125 11.23 -1.58 6.69
CA ALA A 125 11.71 -0.22 6.43
C ALA A 125 10.91 0.48 5.31
N VAL A 126 10.49 -0.25 4.27
CA VAL A 126 9.62 0.28 3.20
C VAL A 126 8.29 0.74 3.79
N VAL A 127 7.63 -0.15 4.53
CA VAL A 127 6.29 0.05 5.07
C VAL A 127 6.26 1.10 6.20
N GLU A 128 7.27 1.15 7.07
CA GLU A 128 7.30 2.13 8.19
C GLU A 128 7.88 3.49 7.80
N ARG A 129 8.84 3.57 6.87
CA ARG A 129 9.68 4.79 6.72
C ARG A 129 9.74 5.32 5.30
N LEU A 130 10.05 4.47 4.32
CA LEU A 130 10.40 4.96 2.97
C LEU A 130 9.20 5.57 2.24
N VAL A 131 8.02 4.95 2.35
CA VAL A 131 6.81 5.46 1.70
C VAL A 131 6.36 6.79 2.32
N ALA A 132 6.34 6.87 3.65
CA ALA A 132 5.98 8.10 4.36
C ALA A 132 6.95 9.24 4.05
N ALA A 133 8.26 8.97 4.04
CA ALA A 133 9.28 9.96 3.72
C ALA A 133 9.14 10.49 2.29
N SER A 134 8.92 9.60 1.32
CA SER A 134 8.77 9.98 -0.09
C SER A 134 7.50 10.81 -0.33
N LEU A 135 6.41 10.49 0.37
CA LEU A 135 5.12 11.15 0.19
C LEU A 135 4.86 12.27 1.19
N ARG A 136 5.88 12.72 1.94
CA ARG A 136 5.76 13.76 2.98
C ARG A 136 4.61 13.49 3.98
N GLY A 137 4.38 12.20 4.26
CA GLY A 137 3.30 11.73 5.11
C GLY A 137 3.80 11.02 6.36
N LYS A 138 2.92 10.26 6.98
CA LYS A 138 3.18 9.43 8.16
C LYS A 138 2.72 8.01 7.86
N ALA A 139 3.54 7.03 8.25
CA ALA A 139 3.15 5.63 8.22
C ALA A 139 3.26 5.04 9.62
N THR A 140 2.28 4.23 10.01
CA THR A 140 2.29 3.49 11.26
C THR A 140 2.06 2.02 10.99
N LEU A 141 2.75 1.17 11.74
CA LEU A 141 2.64 -0.28 11.66
C LEU A 141 2.41 -0.84 13.06
N ASP A 142 1.21 -1.38 13.26
CA ASP A 142 0.74 -1.91 14.54
C ASP A 142 0.61 -3.44 14.42
N TRP A 143 1.32 -4.14 15.31
CA TRP A 143 1.39 -5.60 15.36
C TRP A 143 0.43 -6.08 16.44
N ARG A 144 -0.81 -6.39 16.06
CA ARG A 144 -1.82 -6.90 16.99
C ARG A 144 -1.87 -8.42 16.94
N CYS A 145 -2.29 -9.05 18.02
CA CYS A 145 -2.41 -10.51 18.06
C CYS A 145 -3.34 -11.02 16.95
N GLU A 146 -4.41 -10.28 16.69
CA GLU A 146 -5.41 -10.57 15.66
C GLU A 146 -4.97 -10.30 14.21
N GLY A 147 -3.87 -9.57 14.01
CA GLY A 147 -3.38 -9.21 12.68
C GLY A 147 -2.56 -7.92 12.65
N VAL A 148 -1.87 -7.71 11.53
CA VAL A 148 -1.16 -6.46 11.25
C VAL A 148 -2.13 -5.37 10.83
N VAL A 149 -1.95 -4.16 11.39
CA VAL A 149 -2.61 -2.94 10.93
C VAL A 149 -1.56 -1.95 10.46
N TRP A 150 -1.61 -1.58 9.19
CA TRP A 150 -0.76 -0.52 8.64
C TRP A 150 -1.61 0.66 8.22
N THR A 151 -1.17 1.87 8.52
CA THR A 151 -1.83 3.11 8.09
C THR A 151 -0.82 4.04 7.46
N LEU A 152 -1.13 4.53 6.26
CA LEU A 152 -0.42 5.60 5.57
C LEU A 152 -1.33 6.83 5.54
N ASP A 153 -0.80 7.97 5.96
CA ASP A 153 -1.50 9.24 6.00
C ASP A 153 -0.65 10.27 5.25
N VAL A 154 -1.13 10.75 4.11
CA VAL A 154 -0.35 11.57 3.18
C VAL A 154 -1.15 12.78 2.72
N PRO A 155 -0.51 13.97 2.61
CA PRO A 155 -1.19 15.17 2.12
C PRO A 155 -1.56 15.02 0.64
N GLU A 156 -2.68 15.61 0.24
CA GLU A 156 -3.16 15.61 -1.16
C GLU A 156 -2.12 16.19 -2.13
N SER A 157 -1.34 17.19 -1.69
CA SER A 157 -0.28 17.81 -2.47
C SER A 157 0.89 16.87 -2.83
N SER A 158 1.00 15.72 -2.16
CA SER A 158 1.95 14.66 -2.52
C SER A 158 1.39 13.65 -3.51
N LEU A 159 0.08 13.66 -3.74
CA LEU A 159 -0.63 12.71 -4.59
C LEU A 159 -0.99 13.30 -5.96
N ALA A 160 -1.23 14.60 -6.03
CA ALA A 160 -1.44 15.30 -7.28
C ALA A 160 -0.09 15.63 -7.96
N GLU A 161 -0.10 15.82 -9.27
CA GLU A 161 1.03 16.52 -9.91
C GLU A 161 1.06 17.96 -9.40
N ARG A 162 2.27 18.48 -9.12
CA ARG A 162 2.43 19.93 -9.02
C ARG A 162 2.14 20.48 -10.41
N THR A 163 0.99 21.10 -10.60
CA THR A 163 0.84 22.10 -11.66
C THR A 163 1.91 23.14 -11.37
N LEU A 164 2.99 23.13 -12.13
CA LEU A 164 3.88 24.29 -12.17
C LEU A 164 3.01 25.41 -12.74
N ASP A 165 2.71 26.41 -11.93
CA ASP A 165 2.12 27.65 -12.45
C ASP A 165 3.00 28.12 -13.61
N PRO A 166 2.43 28.40 -14.79
CA PRO A 166 3.19 29.02 -15.86
C PRO A 166 3.69 30.37 -15.34
N ALA A 167 5.01 30.55 -15.38
CA ALA A 167 5.69 31.79 -15.03
C ALA A 167 5.21 32.97 -15.88
#